data_AF-A0A433UWP9-F1
#
_entry.id   AF-A0A433UWP9-F1
#
_cell.length_a   1.000
_cell.length_b   1.000
_cell.length_c   1.000
_cell.angle_alpha   90.00
_cell.angle_beta   90.00
_cell.angle_gamma   90.00
#
_symmetry.space_group_name_H-M   'P 1'
#
loop_
_entity.id
_entity.type
_entity.pdbx_description
1 polymer ?
#
loop_
_entity_poly.entity_id
_entity_poly.type
_entity_poly.pdbx_seq_one_letter_code
_entity_poly.pdbx_strand_id
1 'polypeptide(L)'
;MNPEESQTPESINDWWEETPEKNSTGETPENLAADLLPATETLIPSGEPQVDDVSLESPVLVNIAAESLTVEPTEESKGEVETGVLESESELNSLYVQAAHRVAELQATETALKAEIVQLQATYKNLQGQVSETQTALSKMVQESLLLLEQRKQALQISVEQLERRQERIRNEMRTTFAGTSQDLAIRVQGFKDYLTGSLQDLAAAAEQLQLAPTVKEREKPAVKEAKPAEQQPPTLQLAQQQFQETTKQIRRLIDQYRNQPDYYGAAWQLRRTFEPIHAERVSNWFFTLGGRGALRTMGSRLQNILIASAAISILHKLHGERVRTLILANTPERLGEWRRGLQDCLGIGRPDFGPDRGVVLFEAPTALAQKADRLVKANQLPLIIIDDSEEQISLGLLQFPLWLAFAPDPKTMKDRDYDDEF
;
A
#
# COMPACT_ATOMS: atom_id res chain seq x y z
N MET A 1 60.02 -31.26 -19.46
CA MET A 1 58.75 -30.53 -19.30
C MET A 1 57.64 -31.57 -19.44
N ASN A 2 56.81 -31.69 -18.41
CA ASN A 2 55.85 -32.79 -18.23
C ASN A 2 54.64 -32.65 -19.17
N PRO A 3 54.00 -33.77 -19.57
CA PRO A 3 52.91 -33.80 -20.53
C PRO A 3 51.52 -33.98 -19.88
N GLU A 4 50.51 -33.77 -20.73
CA GLU A 4 49.17 -34.36 -20.78
C GLU A 4 48.06 -33.95 -19.80
N GLU A 5 47.00 -33.43 -20.46
CA GLU A 5 45.62 -33.26 -20.02
C GLU A 5 44.97 -34.60 -19.66
N SER A 6 44.08 -34.59 -18.67
CA SER A 6 43.12 -35.67 -18.43
C SER A 6 41.84 -35.11 -17.83
N GLN A 7 40.75 -35.71 -18.27
CA GLN A 7 39.36 -35.34 -18.09
C GLN A 7 38.84 -35.50 -16.64
N THR A 8 37.71 -34.84 -16.38
CA THR A 8 36.82 -34.79 -15.19
C THR A 8 36.45 -36.14 -14.54
N PRO A 9 35.94 -36.15 -13.28
CA PRO A 9 34.48 -36.23 -13.10
C PRO A 9 33.90 -35.48 -11.87
N GLU A 10 32.57 -35.28 -11.90
CA GLU A 10 31.70 -34.82 -10.81
C GLU A 10 31.71 -35.75 -9.57
N SER A 11 31.36 -35.19 -8.40
CA SER A 11 30.69 -35.88 -7.28
C SER A 11 29.91 -34.83 -6.47
N ILE A 12 28.57 -34.90 -6.45
CA ILE A 12 27.75 -35.52 -5.40
C ILE A 12 28.17 -35.06 -3.99
N ASN A 13 27.36 -34.16 -3.42
CA ASN A 13 27.06 -34.25 -2.00
C ASN A 13 25.62 -33.79 -1.75
N ASP A 14 24.81 -34.78 -1.37
CA ASP A 14 23.55 -34.65 -0.65
C ASP A 14 23.69 -33.74 0.58
N TRP A 15 22.56 -33.25 1.08
CA TRP A 15 22.01 -33.53 2.42
C TRP A 15 20.99 -32.44 2.76
N TRP A 16 19.73 -32.80 2.58
CA TRP A 16 18.56 -32.09 3.09
C TRP A 16 18.46 -32.35 4.61
N GLU A 17 18.42 -31.30 5.42
CA GLU A 17 17.96 -31.39 6.81
C GLU A 17 16.65 -30.63 6.97
N GLU A 18 15.57 -31.39 6.98
CA GLU A 18 14.29 -31.02 7.59
C GLU A 18 14.45 -30.94 9.12
N THR A 19 13.94 -29.87 9.73
CA THR A 19 13.57 -29.90 11.15
C THR A 19 12.16 -29.33 11.32
N PRO A 20 11.25 -30.05 12.01
CA PRO A 20 9.92 -29.55 12.31
C PRO A 20 9.84 -29.06 13.77
N GLU A 21 9.32 -27.86 14.01
CA GLU A 21 8.77 -27.51 15.32
C GLU A 21 7.34 -26.99 15.19
N LYS A 22 6.44 -27.78 15.79
CA LYS A 22 5.07 -27.45 16.14
C LYS A 22 5.05 -26.29 17.13
N ASN A 23 4.06 -25.42 17.00
CA ASN A 23 3.36 -24.92 18.19
C ASN A 23 1.86 -25.12 18.05
N SER A 24 1.30 -25.76 19.07
CA SER A 24 -0.11 -25.97 19.33
C SER A 24 -0.62 -24.84 20.23
N THR A 25 -1.93 -24.63 20.20
CA THR A 25 -2.90 -24.07 21.19
C THR A 25 -3.72 -23.02 20.45
N GLY A 26 -5.03 -23.13 20.22
CA GLY A 26 -6.11 -23.90 20.84
C GLY A 26 -7.35 -22.98 20.84
N GLU A 27 -8.55 -23.59 20.87
CA GLU A 27 -9.83 -22.97 21.24
C GLU A 27 -10.73 -22.35 20.13
N THR A 28 -11.64 -23.22 19.65
CA THR A 28 -13.11 -23.08 19.50
C THR A 28 -13.79 -21.90 20.23
N PRO A 29 -14.96 -21.37 19.75
CA PRO A 29 -16.22 -22.14 19.76
C PRO A 29 -17.29 -21.86 18.67
N GLU A 30 -18.21 -22.84 18.58
CA GLU A 30 -19.67 -22.71 18.35
C GLU A 30 -20.17 -22.15 17.00
N ASN A 31 -20.70 -23.02 16.11
CA ASN A 31 -22.11 -23.49 16.02
C ASN A 31 -22.93 -22.67 15.01
N LEU A 32 -23.35 -23.32 13.91
CA LEU A 32 -24.75 -23.54 13.52
C LEU A 32 -24.82 -23.88 12.02
N ALA A 33 -25.05 -25.16 11.74
CA ALA A 33 -25.52 -25.65 10.45
C ALA A 33 -26.99 -26.05 10.63
N ALA A 34 -27.87 -25.49 9.79
CA ALA A 34 -29.26 -25.87 9.49
C ALA A 34 -29.90 -24.61 8.90
N ASP A 35 -30.62 -24.58 7.81
CA ASP A 35 -31.16 -25.56 6.87
C ASP A 35 -31.76 -24.67 5.74
N LEU A 36 -32.33 -25.28 4.70
CA LEU A 36 -33.19 -24.67 3.66
C LEU A 36 -32.48 -24.29 2.35
N LEU A 37 -32.35 -25.30 1.48
CA LEU A 37 -32.81 -25.16 0.10
C LEU A 37 -34.34 -25.27 0.07
N PRO A 38 -35.00 -24.60 -0.88
CA PRO A 38 -35.57 -25.42 -1.93
C PRO A 38 -35.31 -24.87 -3.33
N ALA A 39 -35.22 -25.83 -4.25
CA ALA A 39 -35.31 -25.64 -5.68
C ALA A 39 -36.65 -25.01 -6.08
N THR A 40 -36.65 -24.26 -7.18
CA THR A 40 -37.84 -24.15 -8.02
C THR A 40 -37.41 -24.19 -9.48
N GLU A 41 -37.98 -25.19 -10.15
CA GLU A 41 -37.86 -25.51 -11.56
C GLU A 41 -38.48 -24.44 -12.47
N THR A 42 -37.82 -24.23 -13.60
CA THR A 42 -38.31 -23.94 -14.96
C THR A 42 -39.72 -23.38 -15.17
N LEU A 43 -39.80 -22.29 -15.94
CA LEU A 43 -40.70 -22.24 -17.10
C LEU A 43 -40.26 -21.16 -18.11
N ILE A 44 -39.90 -21.65 -19.30
CA ILE A 44 -39.88 -20.91 -20.56
C ILE A 44 -41.34 -20.61 -20.95
N PRO A 45 -41.60 -19.45 -21.56
CA PRO A 45 -42.50 -19.45 -22.71
C PRO A 45 -41.89 -18.72 -23.91
N SER A 46 -41.95 -19.41 -25.04
CA SER A 46 -41.69 -18.91 -26.38
C SER A 46 -42.74 -17.85 -26.78
N GLY A 47 -42.29 -16.82 -27.49
CA GLY A 47 -43.13 -15.84 -28.17
C GLY A 47 -42.29 -14.70 -28.73
N GLU A 48 -41.97 -14.76 -30.02
CA GLU A 48 -41.50 -13.63 -30.84
C GLU A 48 -42.46 -12.43 -30.68
N PRO A 49 -41.96 -11.17 -30.73
CA PRO A 49 -41.81 -10.53 -32.04
C PRO A 49 -40.62 -9.55 -32.19
N GLN A 50 -40.25 -9.38 -33.45
CA GLN A 50 -39.85 -8.13 -34.11
C GLN A 50 -38.58 -7.39 -33.65
N VAL A 51 -37.56 -7.59 -34.47
CA VAL A 51 -36.65 -6.57 -35.02
C VAL A 51 -37.37 -5.23 -35.21
N ASP A 52 -36.96 -4.21 -34.47
CA ASP A 52 -37.20 -2.81 -34.83
C ASP A 52 -35.87 -2.16 -35.19
N ASP A 53 -35.71 -2.09 -36.50
CA ASP A 53 -34.83 -1.25 -37.29
C ASP A 53 -35.13 0.23 -36.99
N VAL A 54 -34.13 1.00 -36.56
CA VAL A 54 -34.16 2.47 -36.69
C VAL A 54 -33.19 2.85 -37.80
N SER A 55 -33.64 2.60 -39.02
CA SER A 55 -33.18 3.27 -40.24
C SER A 55 -33.36 4.78 -40.06
N LEU A 56 -32.26 5.51 -39.84
CA LEU A 56 -32.25 6.95 -40.05
C LEU A 56 -32.06 7.23 -41.54
N GLU A 57 -33.08 7.91 -42.06
CA GLU A 57 -33.35 8.27 -43.44
C GLU A 57 -32.14 8.84 -44.19
N SER A 58 -31.89 8.28 -45.36
CA SER A 58 -31.12 8.91 -46.42
C SER A 58 -32.00 9.93 -47.15
N PRO A 59 -31.52 11.16 -47.45
CA PRO A 59 -32.04 11.90 -48.58
C PRO A 59 -31.08 11.76 -49.78
N VAL A 60 -31.53 10.91 -50.70
CA VAL A 60 -31.64 11.15 -52.15
C VAL A 60 -30.45 11.83 -52.84
N LEU A 61 -29.77 11.04 -53.66
CA LEU A 61 -28.95 11.52 -54.77
C LEU A 61 -29.79 11.48 -56.06
N VAL A 62 -29.47 12.46 -56.93
CA VAL A 62 -29.67 12.52 -58.40
C VAL A 62 -31.00 13.07 -58.94
N ASN A 63 -30.97 14.29 -59.51
CA ASN A 63 -31.07 14.52 -60.96
C ASN A 63 -31.24 16.03 -61.27
N ILE A 64 -30.24 16.65 -61.90
CA ILE A 64 -30.46 17.85 -62.71
C ILE A 64 -30.32 17.39 -64.16
N ALA A 65 -31.46 17.02 -64.75
CA ALA A 65 -31.60 16.81 -66.17
C ALA A 65 -31.62 18.18 -66.87
N ALA A 66 -30.80 18.30 -67.91
CA ALA A 66 -30.93 19.33 -68.91
C ALA A 66 -32.28 19.19 -69.63
N GLU A 67 -32.99 20.28 -69.82
CA GLU A 67 -33.92 20.42 -70.94
C GLU A 67 -33.98 21.88 -71.38
N SER A 68 -33.65 22.07 -72.66
CA SER A 68 -33.76 23.31 -73.41
C SER A 68 -35.22 23.69 -73.61
N LEU A 69 -35.53 25.00 -73.61
CA LEU A 69 -36.61 25.53 -74.45
C LEU A 69 -36.15 26.83 -75.11
N THR A 70 -36.09 26.71 -76.43
CA THR A 70 -35.97 27.70 -77.50
C THR A 70 -37.07 28.76 -77.47
N VAL A 71 -36.72 30.02 -77.75
CA VAL A 71 -37.56 30.95 -78.53
C VAL A 71 -36.64 31.73 -79.49
N GLU A 72 -37.03 31.70 -80.76
CA GLU A 72 -36.37 32.21 -81.97
C GLU A 72 -36.66 33.72 -82.24
N PRO A 73 -36.05 34.35 -83.27
CA PRO A 73 -35.83 35.79 -83.39
C PRO A 73 -36.94 36.54 -84.15
N THR A 74 -36.99 37.88 -84.05
CA THR A 74 -37.60 38.73 -85.09
C THR A 74 -36.95 40.12 -85.12
N GLU A 75 -36.71 40.59 -86.33
CA GLU A 75 -36.03 41.81 -86.76
C GLU A 75 -36.87 43.11 -86.65
N GLU A 76 -36.12 44.23 -86.80
CA GLU A 76 -36.50 45.56 -87.33
C GLU A 76 -37.48 46.47 -86.58
N SER A 77 -37.02 47.66 -86.18
CA SER A 77 -37.30 48.90 -86.94
C SER A 77 -36.59 50.14 -86.35
N LYS A 78 -36.26 51.08 -87.24
CA LYS A 78 -35.59 52.38 -87.07
C LYS A 78 -36.42 53.39 -86.27
N GLY A 79 -35.73 54.33 -85.60
CA GLY A 79 -36.36 55.54 -85.06
C GLY A 79 -35.34 56.53 -84.47
N GLU A 80 -34.84 57.39 -85.35
CA GLU A 80 -34.39 58.79 -85.15
C GLU A 80 -33.54 59.21 -83.94
N VAL A 81 -32.37 59.73 -84.31
CA VAL A 81 -31.49 60.62 -83.54
C VAL A 81 -32.09 62.03 -83.53
N GLU A 82 -32.27 62.64 -82.36
CA GLU A 82 -32.16 64.10 -82.20
C GLU A 82 -31.41 64.45 -80.90
N THR A 83 -30.12 64.71 -81.08
CA THR A 83 -29.37 65.86 -80.55
C THR A 83 -29.77 66.45 -79.19
N GLY A 84 -29.15 65.89 -78.15
CA GLY A 84 -28.82 66.58 -76.89
C GLY A 84 -27.36 66.30 -76.51
N VAL A 85 -26.46 66.26 -77.49
CA VAL A 85 -25.03 65.97 -77.31
C VAL A 85 -24.38 67.26 -76.84
N LEU A 86 -23.98 67.31 -75.57
CA LEU A 86 -22.69 67.88 -75.10
C LEU A 86 -22.55 67.87 -73.57
N GLU A 87 -23.58 67.48 -72.79
CA GLU A 87 -23.44 67.23 -71.33
C GLU A 87 -23.41 65.72 -70.97
N SER A 88 -24.02 64.84 -71.78
CA SER A 88 -24.18 63.40 -71.46
C SER A 88 -22.95 62.51 -71.68
N GLU A 89 -21.97 62.92 -72.49
CA GLU A 89 -20.80 62.07 -72.79
C GLU A 89 -19.85 61.93 -71.60
N SER A 90 -19.77 62.97 -70.75
CA SER A 90 -18.93 62.94 -69.55
C SER A 90 -19.50 62.03 -68.45
N GLU A 91 -20.83 62.04 -68.27
CA GLU A 91 -21.53 61.19 -67.32
C GLU A 91 -21.55 59.73 -67.77
N LEU A 92 -21.75 59.47 -69.06
CA LEU A 92 -21.67 58.12 -69.64
C LEU A 92 -20.27 57.52 -69.52
N ASN A 93 -19.22 58.32 -69.74
CA ASN A 93 -17.84 57.85 -69.61
C ASN A 93 -17.48 57.57 -68.13
N SER A 94 -17.97 58.39 -67.20
CA SER A 94 -17.87 58.14 -65.75
C SER A 94 -18.55 56.82 -65.34
N LEU A 95 -19.77 56.56 -65.81
CA LEU A 95 -20.51 55.33 -65.52
C LEU A 95 -19.82 54.08 -66.11
N TYR A 96 -19.25 54.19 -67.30
CA TYR A 96 -18.50 53.10 -67.92
C TYR A 96 -17.22 52.76 -67.14
N VAL A 97 -16.49 53.77 -66.67
CA VAL A 97 -15.29 53.59 -65.83
C VAL A 97 -15.65 52.95 -64.49
N GLN A 98 -16.77 53.36 -63.86
CA GLN A 98 -17.26 52.73 -62.62
C GLN A 98 -17.69 51.28 -62.83
N ALA A 99 -18.37 50.97 -63.93
CA ALA A 99 -18.76 49.61 -64.29
C ALA A 99 -17.54 48.72 -64.53
N ALA A 100 -16.53 49.21 -65.26
CA ALA A 100 -15.28 48.49 -65.50
C ALA A 100 -14.50 48.20 -64.20
N HIS A 101 -14.42 49.19 -63.29
CA HIS A 101 -13.81 49.00 -61.97
C HIS A 101 -14.55 47.93 -61.16
N ARG A 102 -15.88 47.96 -61.14
CA ARG A 102 -16.70 46.97 -60.43
C ARG A 102 -16.54 45.56 -61.00
N VAL A 103 -16.42 45.41 -62.31
CA VAL A 103 -16.14 44.11 -62.93
C VAL A 103 -14.76 43.59 -62.54
N ALA A 104 -13.73 44.46 -62.53
CA ALA A 104 -12.39 44.07 -62.12
C ALA A 104 -12.33 43.65 -60.63
N GLU A 105 -13.03 44.38 -59.77
CA GLU A 105 -13.17 44.06 -58.35
C GLU A 105 -13.90 42.72 -58.15
N LEU A 106 -15.01 42.48 -58.86
CA LEU A 106 -15.73 41.21 -58.81
C LEU A 106 -14.86 40.04 -59.29
N GLN A 107 -14.09 40.20 -60.37
CA GLN A 107 -13.15 39.17 -60.84
C GLN A 107 -12.04 38.90 -59.82
N ALA A 108 -11.53 39.93 -59.15
CA ALA A 108 -10.56 39.76 -58.05
C ALA A 108 -11.18 39.00 -56.88
N THR A 109 -12.41 39.32 -56.46
CA THR A 109 -13.10 38.57 -55.40
C THR A 109 -13.41 37.13 -55.79
N GLU A 110 -13.79 36.87 -57.04
CA GLU A 110 -14.08 35.52 -57.53
C GLU A 110 -12.82 34.63 -57.49
N THR A 111 -11.67 35.17 -57.88
CA THR A 111 -10.41 34.42 -57.83
C THR A 111 -9.95 34.17 -56.39
N ALA A 112 -10.12 35.15 -55.50
CA ALA A 112 -9.84 35.00 -54.07
C ALA A 112 -10.73 33.92 -53.42
N LEU A 113 -12.04 33.95 -53.69
CA LEU A 113 -12.99 32.95 -53.19
C LEU A 113 -12.70 31.55 -53.73
N LYS A 114 -12.31 31.43 -55.01
CA LYS A 114 -11.89 30.14 -55.58
C LYS A 114 -10.65 29.59 -54.87
N ALA A 115 -9.67 30.44 -54.58
CA ALA A 115 -8.47 30.04 -53.84
C ALA A 115 -8.82 29.59 -52.40
N GLU A 116 -9.71 30.32 -51.72
CA GLU A 116 -10.18 29.97 -50.38
C GLU A 116 -10.95 28.64 -50.37
N ILE A 117 -11.81 28.39 -51.36
CA ILE A 117 -12.53 27.11 -51.48
C ILE A 117 -11.55 25.95 -51.64
N VAL A 118 -10.50 26.10 -52.46
CA VAL A 118 -9.47 25.06 -52.62
C VAL A 118 -8.72 24.83 -51.30
N GLN A 119 -8.41 25.89 -50.57
CA GLN A 119 -7.77 25.79 -49.25
C GLN A 119 -8.69 25.08 -48.24
N LEU A 120 -9.97 25.45 -48.17
CA LEU A 120 -10.96 24.84 -47.30
C LEU A 120 -11.16 23.35 -47.62
N GLN A 121 -11.22 23.00 -48.90
CA GLN A 121 -11.29 21.60 -49.33
C GLN A 121 -10.04 20.81 -48.93
N ALA A 122 -8.85 21.41 -49.01
CA ALA A 122 -7.62 20.78 -48.56
C ALA A 122 -7.62 20.58 -47.03
N THR A 123 -8.06 21.57 -46.25
CA THR A 123 -8.17 21.44 -44.80
C THR A 123 -9.19 20.39 -44.38
N TYR A 124 -10.34 20.32 -45.05
CA TYR A 124 -11.38 19.33 -44.78
C TYR A 124 -10.86 17.91 -45.01
N LYS A 125 -10.14 17.66 -46.13
CA LYS A 125 -9.52 16.36 -46.40
C LYS A 125 -8.48 15.97 -45.35
N ASN A 126 -7.69 16.92 -44.87
CA ASN A 126 -6.71 16.68 -43.81
C ASN A 126 -7.41 16.30 -42.49
N LEU A 127 -8.40 17.09 -42.07
CA LEU A 127 -9.22 16.82 -40.89
C LEU A 127 -9.91 15.46 -40.98
N GLN A 128 -10.48 15.10 -42.13
CA GLN A 128 -11.10 13.79 -42.34
C GLN A 128 -10.07 12.64 -42.18
N GLY A 129 -8.85 12.83 -42.68
CA GLY A 129 -7.73 11.91 -42.46
C GLY A 129 -7.42 11.74 -40.98
N GLN A 130 -7.23 12.84 -40.24
CA GLN A 130 -6.95 12.82 -38.80
C GLN A 130 -8.06 12.14 -37.99
N VAL A 131 -9.33 12.38 -38.34
CA VAL A 131 -10.47 11.71 -37.69
C VAL A 131 -10.44 10.20 -37.94
N SER A 132 -10.12 9.75 -39.16
CA SER A 132 -10.03 8.32 -39.46
C SER A 132 -8.84 7.64 -38.76
N GLU A 133 -7.70 8.32 -38.65
CA GLU A 133 -6.52 7.83 -37.96
C GLU A 133 -6.76 7.70 -36.45
N THR A 134 -7.37 8.72 -35.83
CA THR A 134 -7.73 8.71 -34.41
C THR A 134 -8.79 7.65 -34.10
N GLN A 135 -9.79 7.46 -34.96
CA GLN A 135 -10.78 6.38 -34.81
C GLN A 135 -10.11 4.99 -34.86
N THR A 136 -9.13 4.82 -35.75
CA THR A 136 -8.39 3.55 -35.87
C THR A 136 -7.50 3.31 -34.65
N ALA A 137 -6.82 4.35 -34.16
CA ALA A 137 -5.98 4.26 -32.97
C ALA A 137 -6.81 3.93 -31.72
N LEU A 138 -7.97 4.57 -31.56
CA LEU A 138 -8.90 4.28 -30.46
C LEU A 138 -9.42 2.84 -30.53
N SER A 139 -9.78 2.37 -31.73
CA SER A 139 -10.26 1.00 -31.92
C SER A 139 -9.20 -0.04 -31.52
N LYS A 140 -7.92 0.21 -31.87
CA LYS A 140 -6.80 -0.65 -31.46
C LYS A 140 -6.57 -0.62 -29.95
N MET A 141 -6.55 0.55 -29.34
CA MET A 141 -6.39 0.71 -27.89
C MET A 141 -7.50 -0.02 -27.13
N VAL A 142 -8.76 0.09 -27.59
CA VAL A 142 -9.89 -0.62 -26.98
C VAL A 142 -9.70 -2.13 -27.09
N GLN A 143 -9.31 -2.65 -28.26
CA GLN A 143 -9.05 -4.08 -28.44
C GLN A 143 -7.91 -4.58 -27.53
N GLU A 144 -6.80 -3.85 -27.45
CA GLU A 144 -5.68 -4.20 -26.56
C GLU A 144 -6.10 -4.19 -25.08
N SER A 145 -6.89 -3.18 -24.67
CA SER A 145 -7.39 -3.10 -23.29
C SER A 145 -8.33 -4.24 -22.93
N LEU A 146 -9.16 -4.70 -23.88
CA LEU A 146 -10.04 -5.85 -23.67
C LEU A 146 -9.24 -7.15 -23.53
N LEU A 147 -8.21 -7.34 -24.34
CA LEU A 147 -7.31 -8.50 -24.23
C LEU A 147 -6.57 -8.50 -22.88
N LEU A 148 -6.08 -7.34 -22.44
CA LEU A 148 -5.42 -7.23 -21.14
C LEU A 148 -6.38 -7.56 -19.98
N LEU A 149 -7.61 -7.06 -20.03
CA LEU A 149 -8.65 -7.37 -19.04
C LEU A 149 -9.00 -8.85 -19.02
N GLU A 150 -9.08 -9.49 -20.19
CA GLU A 150 -9.34 -10.93 -20.29
C GLU A 150 -8.19 -11.75 -19.69
N GLN A 151 -6.93 -11.36 -19.94
CA GLN A 151 -5.75 -11.98 -19.34
C GLN A 151 -5.73 -11.84 -17.83
N ARG A 152 -6.01 -10.63 -17.31
CA ARG A 152 -6.12 -10.33 -15.87
C ARG A 152 -7.18 -11.21 -15.21
N LYS A 153 -8.37 -11.29 -15.82
CA LYS A 153 -9.46 -12.15 -15.36
C LYS A 153 -9.05 -13.63 -15.30
N GLN A 154 -8.38 -14.13 -16.33
CA GLN A 154 -7.91 -15.52 -16.35
C GLN A 154 -6.84 -15.80 -15.28
N ALA A 155 -5.89 -14.88 -15.10
CA ALA A 155 -4.85 -15.00 -14.07
C ALA A 155 -5.46 -15.04 -12.65
N LEU A 156 -6.41 -14.15 -12.37
CA LEU A 156 -7.15 -14.13 -11.11
C LEU A 156 -7.98 -15.40 -10.90
N GLN A 157 -8.61 -15.93 -11.95
CA GLN A 157 -9.37 -17.18 -11.83
C GLN A 157 -8.46 -18.36 -11.46
N ILE A 158 -7.25 -18.43 -12.02
CA ILE A 158 -6.25 -19.45 -11.67
C ILE A 158 -5.75 -19.26 -10.23
N SER A 159 -5.49 -18.03 -9.79
CA SER A 159 -5.01 -17.77 -8.44
C SER A 159 -6.04 -18.14 -7.38
N VAL A 160 -7.32 -17.84 -7.64
CA VAL A 160 -8.45 -18.26 -6.78
C VAL A 160 -8.51 -19.78 -6.68
N GLU A 161 -8.44 -20.51 -7.80
CA GLU A 161 -8.48 -21.98 -7.78
C GLU A 161 -7.28 -22.57 -6.99
N GLN A 162 -6.10 -21.97 -7.10
CA GLN A 162 -4.93 -22.38 -6.32
C GLN A 162 -5.10 -22.13 -4.82
N LEU A 163 -5.67 -20.98 -4.44
CA LEU A 163 -5.95 -20.65 -3.05
C LEU A 163 -7.01 -21.57 -2.45
N GLU A 164 -8.07 -21.90 -3.20
CA GLU A 164 -9.09 -22.87 -2.78
C GLU A 164 -8.48 -24.25 -2.56
N ARG A 165 -7.66 -24.75 -3.50
CA ARG A 165 -6.94 -26.02 -3.34
C ARG A 165 -6.02 -26.04 -2.12
N ARG A 166 -5.32 -24.93 -1.86
CA ARG A 166 -4.46 -24.78 -0.67
C ARG A 166 -5.28 -24.75 0.62
N GLN A 167 -6.39 -24.03 0.63
CA GLN A 167 -7.31 -23.98 1.77
C GLN A 167 -7.87 -25.37 2.08
N GLU A 168 -8.27 -26.12 1.05
CA GLU A 168 -8.79 -27.47 1.20
C GLU A 168 -7.73 -28.44 1.72
N ARG A 169 -6.48 -28.33 1.25
CA ARG A 169 -5.35 -29.10 1.80
C ARG A 169 -5.13 -28.79 3.27
N ILE A 170 -5.08 -27.51 3.64
CA ILE A 170 -4.89 -27.07 5.03
C ILE A 170 -6.04 -27.57 5.91
N ARG A 171 -7.30 -27.48 5.45
CA ARG A 171 -8.45 -28.01 6.20
C ARG A 171 -8.33 -29.52 6.43
N ASN A 172 -7.91 -30.28 5.41
CA ASN A 172 -7.72 -31.72 5.53
C ASN A 172 -6.56 -32.08 6.47
N GLU A 173 -5.46 -31.34 6.42
CA GLU A 173 -4.33 -31.47 7.34
C GLU A 173 -4.73 -31.13 8.78
N MET A 174 -5.50 -30.06 8.99
CA MET A 174 -6.04 -29.73 10.32
C MET A 174 -6.95 -30.84 10.83
N ARG A 175 -7.90 -31.33 10.01
CA ARG A 175 -8.83 -32.39 10.43
C ARG A 175 -8.12 -33.68 10.82
N THR A 176 -7.07 -34.06 10.09
CA THR A 176 -6.33 -35.31 10.32
C THR A 176 -5.28 -35.18 11.44
N THR A 177 -4.60 -34.04 11.53
CA THR A 177 -3.49 -33.83 12.48
C THR A 177 -3.97 -33.35 13.86
N PHE A 178 -5.05 -32.56 13.93
CA PHE A 178 -5.49 -31.94 15.19
C PHE A 178 -6.25 -32.93 16.10
N ALA A 179 -7.02 -33.88 15.54
CA ALA A 179 -7.76 -34.86 16.34
C ALA A 179 -6.84 -35.82 17.11
N GLY A 180 -5.75 -36.31 16.50
CA GLY A 180 -4.81 -37.22 17.17
C GLY A 180 -3.85 -36.52 18.15
N THR A 181 -3.34 -35.34 17.79
CA THR A 181 -2.32 -34.65 18.60
C THR A 181 -2.89 -33.95 19.84
N SER A 182 -4.14 -33.46 19.79
CA SER A 182 -4.82 -32.89 20.96
C SER A 182 -5.22 -33.96 21.98
N GLN A 183 -5.62 -35.16 21.53
CA GLN A 183 -5.95 -36.28 22.40
C GLN A 183 -4.71 -36.83 23.13
N ASP A 184 -3.59 -37.00 22.44
CA ASP A 184 -2.31 -37.41 23.05
C ASP A 184 -1.77 -36.38 24.05
N LEU A 185 -2.01 -35.09 23.80
CA LEU A 185 -1.60 -34.02 24.71
C LEU A 185 -2.48 -34.01 25.97
N ALA A 186 -3.80 -34.22 25.84
CA ALA A 186 -4.72 -34.34 26.96
C ALA A 186 -4.38 -35.54 27.87
N ILE A 187 -4.07 -36.70 27.30
CA ILE A 187 -3.65 -37.89 28.06
C ILE A 187 -2.35 -37.63 28.83
N ARG A 188 -1.37 -36.96 28.21
CA ARG A 188 -0.09 -36.61 28.88
C ARG A 188 -0.26 -35.60 30.00
N VAL A 189 -1.07 -34.55 29.79
CA VAL A 189 -1.32 -33.53 30.83
C VAL A 189 -2.06 -34.14 32.01
N GLN A 190 -3.01 -35.04 31.77
CA GLN A 190 -3.71 -35.75 32.84
C GLN A 190 -2.78 -36.71 33.60
N GLY A 191 -1.94 -37.48 32.89
CA GLY A 191 -0.94 -38.35 33.53
C GLY A 191 0.08 -37.57 34.38
N PHE A 192 0.48 -36.37 33.94
CA PHE A 192 1.35 -35.49 34.73
C PHE A 192 0.67 -34.96 36.00
N LYS A 193 -0.61 -34.59 35.90
CA LYS A 193 -1.43 -34.19 37.06
C LYS A 193 -1.53 -35.34 38.07
N ASP A 194 -1.79 -36.55 37.62
CA ASP A 194 -1.90 -37.72 38.49
C ASP A 194 -0.55 -38.05 39.16
N TYR A 195 0.56 -37.92 38.42
CA TYR A 195 1.91 -38.07 38.96
C TYR A 195 2.28 -37.01 40.01
N LEU A 196 1.98 -35.72 39.76
CA LEU A 196 2.22 -34.64 40.73
C LEU A 196 1.39 -34.83 41.99
N THR A 197 0.14 -35.25 41.84
CA THR A 197 -0.76 -35.48 42.98
C THR A 197 -0.24 -36.63 43.85
N GLY A 198 0.20 -37.74 43.24
CA GLY A 198 0.84 -38.85 43.95
C GLY A 198 2.15 -38.43 44.63
N SER A 199 3.02 -37.70 43.92
CA SER A 199 4.31 -37.24 44.48
C SER A 199 4.14 -36.28 45.65
N LEU A 200 3.14 -35.39 45.61
CA LEU A 200 2.82 -34.48 46.72
C LEU A 200 2.23 -35.23 47.92
N GLN A 201 1.41 -36.24 47.67
CA GLN A 201 0.85 -37.10 48.72
C GLN A 201 1.94 -37.94 49.39
N ASP A 202 2.89 -38.46 48.61
CA ASP A 202 4.06 -39.19 49.10
C ASP A 202 5.00 -38.27 49.91
N LEU A 203 5.20 -37.02 49.46
CA LEU A 203 5.98 -36.01 50.21
C LEU A 203 5.29 -35.63 51.53
N ALA A 204 3.97 -35.46 51.53
CA ALA A 204 3.20 -35.18 52.74
C ALA A 204 3.28 -36.35 53.73
N ALA A 205 3.15 -37.59 53.26
CA ALA A 205 3.32 -38.79 54.08
C ALA A 205 4.74 -38.91 54.64
N ALA A 206 5.76 -38.56 53.84
CA ALA A 206 7.16 -38.55 54.29
C ALA A 206 7.43 -37.44 55.33
N ALA A 207 6.75 -36.30 55.23
CA ALA A 207 6.85 -35.20 56.19
C ALA A 207 6.17 -35.53 57.53
N GLU A 208 5.05 -36.27 57.53
CA GLU A 208 4.38 -36.73 58.76
C GLU A 208 5.20 -37.78 59.54
N GLN A 209 6.06 -38.55 58.87
CA GLN A 209 6.96 -39.51 59.51
C GLN A 209 8.17 -38.86 60.19
N LEU A 210 8.41 -37.56 59.98
CA LEU A 210 9.50 -36.84 60.61
C LEU A 210 9.07 -36.34 62.00
N GLN A 211 9.52 -37.01 63.06
CA GLN A 211 9.30 -36.56 64.45
C GLN A 211 10.08 -35.26 64.73
N LEU A 212 9.36 -34.15 64.92
CA LEU A 212 9.92 -32.86 65.35
C LEU A 212 9.94 -32.73 66.88
N ALA A 213 11.12 -32.46 67.45
CA ALA A 213 11.29 -31.88 68.78
C ALA A 213 12.61 -31.08 68.86
N PRO A 214 12.75 -30.08 69.74
CA PRO A 214 11.91 -28.89 69.89
C PRO A 214 12.69 -27.58 69.65
N THR A 215 11.92 -26.50 69.44
CA THR A 215 12.26 -25.06 69.52
C THR A 215 13.70 -24.66 69.81
N VAL A 216 14.42 -24.22 68.77
CA VAL A 216 15.68 -23.50 68.88
C VAL A 216 15.42 -21.99 68.94
N LYS A 217 16.00 -21.40 69.97
CA LYS A 217 16.00 -19.98 70.37
C LYS A 217 16.09 -18.98 69.21
N GLU A 218 15.24 -17.98 69.35
CA GLU A 218 15.31 -16.63 68.81
C GLU A 218 16.76 -16.13 68.71
N ARG A 219 17.21 -15.88 67.47
CA ARG A 219 18.48 -15.23 67.17
C ARG A 219 18.14 -13.82 66.71
N GLU A 220 18.63 -12.85 67.47
CA GLU A 220 18.47 -11.42 67.25
C GLU A 220 18.87 -11.02 65.82
N LYS A 221 17.95 -10.35 65.14
CA LYS A 221 18.22 -9.67 63.86
C LYS A 221 19.09 -8.44 64.14
N PRO A 222 20.23 -8.24 63.45
CA PRO A 222 20.82 -6.92 63.37
C PRO A 222 19.91 -6.01 62.54
N ALA A 223 19.64 -4.82 63.08
CA ALA A 223 18.78 -3.79 62.50
C ALA A 223 19.23 -3.43 61.08
N VAL A 224 18.39 -3.77 60.10
CA VAL A 224 18.43 -3.15 58.77
C VAL A 224 17.86 -1.75 58.94
N LYS A 225 18.69 -0.74 58.68
CA LYS A 225 18.26 0.65 58.57
C LYS A 225 17.09 0.73 57.59
N GLU A 226 15.98 1.24 58.09
CA GLU A 226 14.83 1.65 57.29
C GLU A 226 15.30 2.64 56.22
N ALA A 227 15.46 2.15 54.99
CA ALA A 227 15.40 3.00 53.83
C ALA A 227 13.92 3.32 53.61
N LYS A 228 13.55 4.58 53.87
CA LYS A 228 12.29 5.18 53.43
C LYS A 228 11.89 4.64 52.05
N PRO A 229 10.68 4.09 51.87
CA PRO A 229 10.05 4.14 50.58
C PRO A 229 9.82 5.63 50.28
N ALA A 230 10.65 6.21 49.41
CA ALA A 230 10.22 7.41 48.72
C ALA A 230 9.00 6.99 47.91
N GLU A 231 7.82 7.44 48.34
CA GLU A 231 6.61 7.46 47.53
C GLU A 231 6.94 8.20 46.22
N GLN A 232 7.34 7.46 45.20
CA GLN A 232 7.19 7.92 43.84
C GLN A 232 5.75 7.63 43.47
N GLN A 233 4.89 8.61 43.74
CA GLN A 233 3.60 8.72 43.09
C GLN A 233 3.79 8.45 41.59
N PRO A 234 2.90 7.67 40.96
CA PRO A 234 2.96 7.48 39.52
C PRO A 234 2.79 8.85 38.88
N PRO A 235 3.72 9.32 38.02
CA PRO A 235 3.42 10.48 37.22
C PRO A 235 2.30 10.04 36.28
N THR A 236 1.07 10.44 36.60
CA THR A 236 0.01 10.59 35.61
C THR A 236 0.64 11.27 34.40
N LEU A 237 0.73 10.53 33.31
CA LEU A 237 1.35 10.91 32.05
C LEU A 237 0.72 12.23 31.61
N GLN A 238 1.43 13.32 31.89
CA GLN A 238 1.02 14.67 31.51
C GLN A 238 1.03 14.77 29.99
N LEU A 239 -0.01 15.44 29.49
CA LEU A 239 -0.32 15.74 28.10
C LEU A 239 0.94 15.87 27.20
N ALA A 240 0.93 15.15 26.07
CA ALA A 240 2.06 14.79 25.20
C ALA A 240 3.06 15.89 24.80
N GLN A 241 2.74 17.18 24.96
CA GLN A 241 3.64 18.29 24.65
C GLN A 241 4.71 18.53 25.72
N GLN A 242 4.52 17.99 26.94
CA GLN A 242 5.45 18.21 28.05
C GLN A 242 6.45 17.07 28.28
N GLN A 243 6.25 15.90 27.65
CA GLN A 243 7.01 14.67 27.96
C GLN A 243 8.53 14.79 27.71
N PHE A 244 8.96 15.67 26.79
CA PHE A 244 10.37 15.85 26.42
C PHE A 244 10.93 17.24 26.73
N GLN A 245 10.20 18.13 27.41
CA GLN A 245 10.65 19.52 27.63
C GLN A 245 11.95 19.58 28.43
N GLU A 246 12.06 18.78 29.49
CA GLU A 246 13.25 18.71 30.35
C GLU A 246 14.47 18.10 29.62
N THR A 247 14.22 17.14 28.72
CA THR A 247 15.25 16.40 27.99
C THR A 247 15.53 16.93 26.58
N THR A 248 14.85 18.00 26.15
CA THR A 248 14.93 18.55 24.79
C THR A 248 16.37 18.88 24.36
N LYS A 249 17.16 19.48 25.27
CA LYS A 249 18.57 19.80 25.00
C LYS A 249 19.40 18.53 24.79
N GLN A 250 19.12 17.48 25.54
CA GLN A 250 19.81 16.19 25.41
C GLN A 250 19.44 15.49 24.11
N ILE A 251 18.16 15.48 23.73
CA ILE A 251 17.68 14.90 22.47
C ILE A 251 18.33 15.60 21.28
N ARG A 252 18.35 16.93 21.25
CA ARG A 252 19.00 17.68 20.15
C ARG A 252 20.48 17.36 20.04
N ARG A 253 21.21 17.32 21.17
CA ARG A 253 22.62 16.94 21.20
C ARG A 253 22.86 15.53 20.63
N LEU A 254 21.99 14.57 20.93
CA LEU A 254 22.11 13.21 20.41
C LEU A 254 21.83 13.15 18.90
N ILE A 255 20.81 13.87 18.42
CA ILE A 255 20.50 14.00 16.99
C ILE A 255 21.68 14.63 16.24
N ASP A 256 22.26 15.70 16.80
CA ASP A 256 23.43 16.37 16.22
C ASP A 256 24.68 15.47 16.26
N GLN A 257 24.87 14.69 17.33
CA GLN A 257 25.94 13.70 17.42
C GLN A 257 25.81 12.67 16.30
N TYR A 258 24.62 12.13 16.05
CA TYR A 258 24.39 11.13 15.01
C TYR A 258 24.68 11.67 13.60
N ARG A 259 24.43 12.97 13.36
CA ARG A 259 24.77 13.64 12.10
C ARG A 259 26.27 13.89 11.93
N ASN A 260 26.90 14.47 12.96
CA ASN A 260 28.25 15.03 12.83
C ASN A 260 29.35 14.02 13.17
N GLN A 261 29.03 13.00 13.98
CA GLN A 261 29.97 12.01 14.50
C GLN A 261 29.33 10.61 14.50
N PRO A 262 29.11 10.01 13.31
CA PRO A 262 28.55 8.65 13.22
C PRO A 262 29.53 7.64 13.83
N ASP A 263 29.03 6.81 14.72
CA ASP A 263 29.83 5.81 15.44
C ASP A 263 29.48 4.39 14.97
N TYR A 264 30.16 3.95 13.90
CA TYR A 264 29.91 2.65 13.27
C TYR A 264 30.16 1.44 14.19
N TYR A 265 30.88 1.63 15.30
CA TYR A 265 31.25 0.58 16.24
C TYR A 265 30.74 0.86 17.66
N GLY A 266 29.75 1.76 17.80
CA GLY A 266 29.21 2.17 19.08
C GLY A 266 28.64 1.01 19.90
N ALA A 267 28.45 1.20 21.20
CA ALA A 267 27.90 0.18 22.07
C ALA A 267 26.49 -0.29 21.62
N ALA A 268 26.00 -1.41 22.14
CA ALA A 268 24.62 -1.86 21.87
C ALA A 268 23.62 -0.72 22.18
N TRP A 269 22.60 -0.58 21.34
CA TRP A 269 21.59 0.47 21.41
C TRP A 269 22.07 1.87 20.96
N GLN A 270 23.27 2.00 20.43
CA GLN A 270 23.76 3.23 19.80
C GLN A 270 23.64 3.16 18.28
N LEU A 271 23.30 4.28 17.63
CA LEU A 271 23.18 4.34 16.18
C LEU A 271 24.55 4.17 15.50
N ARG A 272 24.68 3.14 14.64
CA ARG A 272 25.90 2.74 13.92
C ARG A 272 25.91 3.08 12.42
N ARG A 273 24.94 3.86 11.95
CA ARG A 273 24.77 4.18 10.54
C ARG A 273 24.81 5.68 10.31
N THR A 274 25.12 6.07 9.07
CA THR A 274 25.11 7.46 8.62
C THR A 274 23.72 8.05 8.78
N PHE A 275 23.65 9.22 9.42
CA PHE A 275 22.39 9.87 9.73
C PHE A 275 22.34 11.24 9.05
N GLU A 276 21.53 11.34 8.00
CA GLU A 276 21.41 12.54 7.18
C GLU A 276 20.52 13.62 7.82
N PRO A 277 20.63 14.90 7.38
CA PRO A 277 19.78 15.98 7.87
C PRO A 277 18.28 15.70 7.72
N ILE A 278 17.87 15.03 6.64
CA ILE A 278 16.46 14.70 6.40
C ILE A 278 15.94 13.75 7.49
N HIS A 279 16.73 12.74 7.87
CA HIS A 279 16.37 11.83 8.96
C HIS A 279 16.32 12.55 10.31
N ALA A 280 17.26 13.46 10.57
CA ALA A 280 17.27 14.28 11.78
C ALA A 280 16.02 15.15 11.92
N GLU A 281 15.54 15.72 10.81
CA GLU A 281 14.30 16.50 10.79
C GLU A 281 13.09 15.61 11.13
N ARG A 282 12.99 14.41 10.54
CA ARG A 282 11.91 13.45 10.82
C ARG A 282 11.86 13.05 12.30
N VAL A 283 13.01 12.70 12.88
CA VAL A 283 13.13 12.33 14.30
C VAL A 283 12.83 13.53 15.20
N SER A 284 13.32 14.72 14.85
CA SER A 284 13.03 15.95 15.61
C SER A 284 11.55 16.29 15.60
N ASN A 285 10.89 16.19 14.44
CA ASN A 285 9.46 16.43 14.31
C ASN A 285 8.65 15.44 15.16
N TRP A 286 9.06 14.17 15.20
CA TRP A 286 8.39 13.17 16.04
C TRP A 286 8.54 13.46 17.54
N PHE A 287 9.74 13.82 18.01
CA PHE A 287 9.95 14.16 19.42
C PHE A 287 9.29 15.48 19.85
N PHE A 288 9.44 16.54 19.05
CA PHE A 288 9.11 17.90 19.49
C PHE A 288 7.74 18.38 19.00
N THR A 289 7.31 17.97 17.81
CA THR A 289 6.01 18.37 17.25
C THR A 289 4.93 17.38 17.64
N LEU A 290 5.23 16.08 17.53
CA LEU A 290 4.29 15.00 17.81
C LEU A 290 4.38 14.48 19.25
N GLY A 291 5.35 14.94 20.04
CA GLY A 291 5.48 14.56 21.45
C GLY A 291 5.69 13.06 21.68
N GLY A 292 6.31 12.36 20.70
CA GLY A 292 6.51 10.91 20.75
C GLY A 292 5.29 10.07 20.36
N ARG A 293 4.24 10.70 19.82
CA ARG A 293 3.03 10.03 19.33
C ARG A 293 2.64 10.55 17.96
N GLY A 294 2.79 9.73 16.93
CA GLY A 294 2.29 10.14 15.63
C GLY A 294 2.83 9.34 14.47
N ALA A 295 2.22 9.59 13.31
CA ALA A 295 2.66 9.03 12.06
C ALA A 295 3.67 9.96 11.36
N LEU A 296 4.75 9.39 10.86
CA LEU A 296 5.67 10.03 9.93
C LEU A 296 5.38 9.54 8.52
N ARG A 297 5.59 10.39 7.52
CA ARG A 297 5.56 9.96 6.12
C ARG A 297 6.73 9.03 5.85
N THR A 298 6.48 7.92 5.15
CA THR A 298 7.52 7.01 4.67
C THR A 298 8.52 7.77 3.80
N MET A 299 9.79 7.34 3.83
CA MET A 299 10.84 7.86 2.96
C MET A 299 10.96 7.08 1.64
N GLY A 300 9.98 6.23 1.31
CA GLY A 300 9.97 5.39 0.11
C GLY A 300 10.88 4.17 0.18
N SER A 301 11.70 4.05 1.24
CA SER A 301 12.53 2.88 1.50
C SER A 301 12.37 2.45 2.95
N ARG A 302 12.04 1.16 3.16
CA ARG A 302 11.89 0.58 4.49
C ARG A 302 13.17 0.66 5.31
N LEU A 303 14.34 0.50 4.68
CA LEU A 303 15.63 0.65 5.37
C LEU A 303 15.81 2.06 5.95
N GLN A 304 15.33 3.10 5.26
CA GLN A 304 15.37 4.47 5.78
C GLN A 304 14.37 4.67 6.93
N ASN A 305 13.20 4.05 6.86
CA ASN A 305 12.23 4.06 7.96
C ASN A 305 12.82 3.36 9.20
N ILE A 306 13.46 2.20 9.01
CA ILE A 306 14.15 1.47 10.08
C ILE A 306 15.27 2.32 10.67
N LEU A 307 16.02 3.08 9.86
CA LEU A 307 17.06 3.99 10.34
C LEU A 307 16.49 5.10 11.24
N ILE A 308 15.40 5.74 10.81
CA ILE A 308 14.69 6.78 11.58
C ILE A 308 14.19 6.20 12.91
N ALA A 309 13.55 5.03 12.85
CA ALA A 309 13.06 4.31 14.02
C ALA A 309 14.21 3.92 14.96
N SER A 310 15.33 3.44 14.43
CA SER A 310 16.53 3.09 15.20
C SER A 310 17.10 4.30 15.92
N ALA A 311 17.17 5.47 15.26
CA ALA A 311 17.60 6.70 15.91
C ALA A 311 16.68 7.10 17.08
N ALA A 312 15.36 6.98 16.90
CA ALA A 312 14.38 7.23 17.96
C ALA A 312 14.53 6.24 19.14
N ILE A 313 14.67 4.93 18.85
CA ILE A 313 14.92 3.89 19.86
C ILE A 313 16.20 4.19 20.64
N SER A 314 17.29 4.53 19.95
CA SER A 314 18.59 4.81 20.56
C SER A 314 18.52 6.01 21.52
N ILE A 315 17.83 7.08 21.12
CA ILE A 315 17.61 8.25 21.97
C ILE A 315 16.79 7.87 23.20
N LEU A 316 15.69 7.15 23.03
CA LEU A 316 14.84 6.73 24.15
C LEU A 316 15.57 5.80 25.11
N HIS A 317 16.39 4.88 24.59
CA HIS A 317 17.22 4.00 25.39
C HIS A 317 18.28 4.78 26.19
N LYS A 318 18.87 5.84 25.63
CA LYS A 318 19.78 6.72 26.40
C LYS A 318 19.08 7.53 27.49
N LEU A 319 17.79 7.86 27.31
CA LEU A 319 17.02 8.66 28.28
C LEU A 319 16.42 7.83 29.41
N HIS A 320 15.81 6.70 29.07
CA HIS A 320 15.04 5.87 29.99
C HIS A 320 15.69 4.52 30.29
N GLY A 321 16.82 4.22 29.66
CA GLY A 321 17.59 2.99 29.86
C GLY A 321 16.83 1.75 29.38
N GLU A 322 17.04 0.65 30.11
CA GLU A 322 16.42 -0.65 29.84
C GLU A 322 14.91 -0.69 30.13
N ARG A 323 14.30 0.40 30.59
CA ARG A 323 12.85 0.47 30.79
C ARG A 323 12.08 0.54 29.48
N VAL A 324 12.74 0.98 28.41
CA VAL A 324 12.13 1.05 27.08
C VAL A 324 12.06 -0.35 26.50
N ARG A 325 10.88 -0.70 26.01
CA ARG A 325 10.62 -1.96 25.30
C ARG A 325 10.03 -1.63 23.95
N THR A 326 10.77 -1.93 22.90
CA THR A 326 10.38 -1.65 21.53
C THR A 326 9.51 -2.79 21.01
N LEU A 327 8.31 -2.47 20.55
CA LEU A 327 7.37 -3.41 19.98
C LEU A 327 7.17 -3.02 18.51
N ILE A 328 7.52 -3.89 17.58
CA ILE A 328 7.38 -3.63 16.14
C ILE A 328 6.19 -4.42 15.62
N LEU A 329 5.35 -3.75 14.83
CA LEU A 329 4.23 -4.32 14.09
C LEU A 329 4.53 -4.29 12.59
N ALA A 330 4.44 -5.44 11.93
CA ALA A 330 4.44 -5.54 10.47
C ALA A 330 3.62 -6.76 10.03
N ASN A 331 2.92 -6.65 8.90
CA ASN A 331 1.98 -7.67 8.43
C ASN A 331 2.57 -9.00 7.89
N THR A 332 3.88 -9.08 7.59
CA THR A 332 4.48 -10.32 7.06
C THR A 332 5.80 -10.71 7.75
N PRO A 333 6.13 -12.03 7.82
CA PRO A 333 7.37 -12.50 8.44
C PRO A 333 8.63 -12.01 7.72
N GLU A 334 8.60 -11.78 6.41
CA GLU A 334 9.72 -11.23 5.64
C GLU A 334 10.05 -9.82 6.13
N ARG A 335 9.02 -8.98 6.33
CA ARG A 335 9.18 -7.62 6.85
C ARG A 335 9.70 -7.64 8.29
N LEU A 336 9.21 -8.54 9.14
CA LEU A 336 9.76 -8.72 10.48
C LEU A 336 11.23 -9.15 10.45
N GLY A 337 11.62 -9.97 9.47
CA GLY A 337 13.01 -10.32 9.19
C GLY A 337 13.87 -9.12 8.82
N GLU A 338 13.36 -8.24 7.95
CA GLU A 338 14.02 -6.98 7.58
C GLU A 338 14.15 -6.02 8.77
N TRP A 339 13.09 -5.85 9.56
CA TRP A 339 13.11 -5.06 10.79
C TRP A 339 14.14 -5.60 11.78
N ARG A 340 14.18 -6.91 12.00
CA ARG A 340 15.19 -7.55 12.84
C ARG A 340 16.59 -7.24 12.33
N ARG A 341 16.86 -7.51 11.04
CA ARG A 341 18.18 -7.31 10.44
C ARG A 341 18.60 -5.85 10.47
N GLY A 342 17.70 -4.94 10.11
CA GLY A 342 17.95 -3.50 10.08
C GLY A 342 18.19 -2.92 11.49
N LEU A 343 17.47 -3.40 12.51
CA LEU A 343 17.76 -3.01 13.90
C LEU A 343 19.09 -3.56 14.41
N GLN A 344 19.43 -4.81 14.11
CA GLN A 344 20.73 -5.40 14.46
C GLN A 344 21.87 -4.58 13.85
N ASP A 345 21.69 -4.17 12.59
CA ASP A 345 22.66 -3.39 11.85
C ASP A 345 22.78 -1.94 12.33
N CYS A 346 21.65 -1.29 12.60
CA CYS A 346 21.62 0.11 13.02
C CYS A 346 21.97 0.32 14.50
N LEU A 347 21.61 -0.62 15.39
CA LEU A 347 21.78 -0.48 16.84
C LEU A 347 22.86 -1.38 17.43
N GLY A 348 23.43 -2.29 16.64
CA GLY A 348 24.43 -3.24 17.12
C GLY A 348 23.90 -4.27 18.13
N ILE A 349 22.58 -4.47 18.16
CA ILE A 349 21.93 -5.47 19.01
C ILE A 349 22.04 -6.86 18.39
N GLY A 350 22.03 -7.90 19.21
CA GLY A 350 22.18 -9.29 18.76
C GLY A 350 20.89 -10.09 18.88
N ARG A 351 20.97 -11.39 18.59
CA ARG A 351 19.89 -12.35 18.87
C ARG A 351 19.37 -12.32 20.34
N PRO A 352 20.20 -12.19 21.40
CA PRO A 352 19.70 -12.23 22.78
C PRO A 352 18.83 -11.02 23.17
N ASP A 353 18.90 -9.92 22.41
CA ASP A 353 18.13 -8.69 22.68
C ASP A 353 16.69 -8.76 22.14
N PHE A 354 16.39 -9.77 21.31
CA PHE A 354 15.05 -10.04 20.79
C PHE A 354 14.37 -11.12 21.63
N GLY A 355 13.12 -10.86 22.02
CA GLY A 355 12.32 -11.84 22.77
C GLY A 355 11.33 -11.16 23.72
N PRO A 356 10.34 -11.91 24.23
CA PRO A 356 9.19 -11.35 24.94
C PRO A 356 9.55 -10.48 26.15
N ASP A 357 10.63 -10.82 26.87
CA ASP A 357 11.09 -10.06 28.04
C ASP A 357 12.43 -9.35 27.79
N ARG A 358 12.81 -9.27 26.51
CA ARG A 358 14.03 -8.61 26.03
C ARG A 358 13.67 -7.26 25.39
N GLY A 359 14.68 -6.46 25.07
CA GLY A 359 14.50 -5.06 24.67
C GLY A 359 13.59 -4.86 23.44
N VAL A 360 13.63 -5.78 22.46
CA VAL A 360 12.80 -5.70 21.24
C VAL A 360 11.91 -6.93 21.07
N VAL A 361 10.63 -6.70 20.71
CA VAL A 361 9.66 -7.75 20.35
C VAL A 361 9.04 -7.43 18.99
N LEU A 362 8.84 -8.47 18.18
CA LEU A 362 8.28 -8.39 16.84
C LEU A 362 6.88 -9.04 16.85
N PHE A 363 5.90 -8.40 16.22
CA PHE A 363 4.52 -8.88 16.15
C PHE A 363 3.97 -8.78 14.73
N GLU A 364 3.22 -9.80 14.34
CA GLU A 364 2.40 -9.79 13.12
C GLU A 364 0.99 -9.26 13.40
N ALA A 365 0.46 -9.53 14.60
CA ALA A 365 -0.90 -9.16 14.97
C ALA A 365 -0.94 -7.95 15.94
N PRO A 366 -1.73 -6.91 15.64
CA PRO A 366 -1.85 -5.73 16.50
C PRO A 366 -2.49 -6.03 17.86
N THR A 367 -3.38 -7.03 17.92
CA THR A 367 -4.06 -7.46 19.15
C THR A 367 -3.08 -8.04 20.16
N ALA A 368 -2.17 -8.91 19.71
CA ALA A 368 -1.12 -9.49 20.55
C ALA A 368 -0.14 -8.41 21.06
N LEU A 369 0.21 -7.45 20.20
CA LEU A 369 1.04 -6.30 20.57
C LEU A 369 0.39 -5.47 21.67
N ALA A 370 -0.90 -5.14 21.52
CA ALA A 370 -1.65 -4.36 22.51
C ALA A 370 -1.66 -5.06 23.89
N GLN A 371 -1.94 -6.37 23.91
CA GLN A 371 -1.93 -7.15 25.15
C GLN A 371 -0.55 -7.16 25.83
N LYS A 372 0.54 -7.27 25.06
CA LYS A 372 1.90 -7.20 25.62
C LYS A 372 2.20 -5.80 26.12
N ALA A 373 1.84 -4.76 25.37
CA ALA A 373 2.03 -3.37 25.77
C ALA A 373 1.32 -3.06 27.10
N ASP A 374 0.09 -3.55 27.30
CA ASP A 374 -0.63 -3.42 28.58
C ASP A 374 0.12 -4.10 29.74
N ARG A 375 0.66 -5.30 29.52
CA ARG A 375 1.47 -5.99 30.53
C ARG A 375 2.74 -5.21 30.88
N LEU A 376 3.37 -4.58 29.89
CA LEU A 376 4.56 -3.76 30.09
C LEU A 376 4.27 -2.49 30.89
N VAL A 377 3.16 -1.80 30.60
CA VAL A 377 2.71 -0.65 31.39
C VAL A 377 2.43 -1.07 32.84
N LYS A 378 1.73 -2.19 33.06
CA LYS A 378 1.50 -2.75 34.40
C LYS A 378 2.80 -3.09 35.14
N ALA A 379 3.85 -3.47 34.41
CA ALA A 379 5.18 -3.74 34.95
C ALA A 379 6.06 -2.48 35.10
N ASN A 380 5.49 -1.26 34.98
CA ASN A 380 6.21 0.02 35.03
C ASN A 380 7.30 0.19 33.95
N GLN A 381 7.20 -0.56 32.84
CA GLN A 381 8.04 -0.43 31.66
C GLN A 381 7.38 0.51 30.63
N LEU A 382 8.18 1.06 29.72
CA LEU A 382 7.74 2.01 28.70
C LEU A 382 7.66 1.31 27.34
N PRO A 383 6.48 0.90 26.87
CA PRO A 383 6.33 0.35 25.53
C PRO A 383 6.48 1.46 24.49
N LEU A 384 7.41 1.27 23.55
CA LEU A 384 7.54 2.06 22.34
C LEU A 384 7.01 1.23 21.18
N ILE A 385 5.89 1.65 20.59
CA ILE A 385 5.25 0.93 19.49
C ILE A 385 5.73 1.51 18.17
N ILE A 386 6.20 0.67 17.26
CA ILE A 386 6.59 1.05 15.91
C ILE A 386 5.72 0.29 14.93
N ILE A 387 5.05 1.02 14.05
CA ILE A 387 4.15 0.46 13.04
C ILE A 387 4.79 0.68 11.68
N ASP A 388 5.05 -0.41 10.96
CA ASP A 388 5.61 -0.38 9.60
C ASP A 388 4.64 0.25 8.60
N ASP A 389 5.17 0.66 7.45
CA ASP A 389 4.35 1.19 6.34
C ASP A 389 3.54 0.12 5.58
N SER A 390 3.62 -1.15 6.01
CA SER A 390 2.66 -2.20 5.62
C SER A 390 1.28 -1.97 6.17
N GLU A 391 1.19 -1.33 7.33
CA GLU A 391 -0.01 -1.43 8.14
C GLU A 391 -1.03 -0.39 7.70
N GLU A 392 -1.97 -0.84 6.87
CA GLU A 392 -3.03 0.01 6.32
C GLU A 392 -4.06 0.40 7.38
N GLN A 393 -4.27 -0.47 8.38
CA GLN A 393 -5.25 -0.27 9.44
C GLN A 393 -4.57 -0.29 10.80
N ILE A 394 -4.59 0.86 11.48
CA ILE A 394 -4.08 0.97 12.86
C ILE A 394 -5.22 0.68 13.83
N SER A 395 -5.05 -0.36 14.64
CA SER A 395 -5.99 -0.68 15.71
C SER A 395 -6.07 0.45 16.74
N LEU A 396 -7.28 0.92 17.06
CA LEU A 396 -7.50 2.01 18.03
C LEU A 396 -6.89 1.71 19.41
N GLY A 397 -6.85 0.44 19.81
CA GLY A 397 -6.23 0.00 21.06
C GLY A 397 -4.73 0.29 21.14
N LEU A 398 -4.02 0.49 20.02
CA LEU A 398 -2.60 0.86 20.03
C LEU A 398 -2.39 2.35 20.32
N LEU A 399 -3.38 3.19 20.03
CA LEU A 399 -3.29 4.63 20.21
C LEU A 399 -3.39 5.06 21.68
N GLN A 400 -3.82 4.16 22.57
CA GLN A 400 -3.90 4.41 24.01
C GLN A 400 -2.52 4.53 24.67
N PHE A 401 -1.48 3.98 24.04
CA PHE A 401 -0.14 3.92 24.62
C PHE A 401 0.62 5.25 24.45
N PRO A 402 1.54 5.57 25.38
CA PRO A 402 2.15 6.89 25.43
C PRO A 402 3.19 7.16 24.35
N LEU A 403 3.79 6.12 23.76
CA LEU A 403 4.83 6.25 22.75
C LEU A 403 4.51 5.35 21.57
N TRP A 404 4.25 5.96 20.42
CA TRP A 404 4.07 5.22 19.17
C TRP A 404 4.54 6.03 17.96
N LEU A 405 5.14 5.32 17.02
CA LEU A 405 5.64 5.84 15.77
C LEU A 405 5.08 4.97 14.64
N ALA A 406 4.26 5.55 13.77
CA ALA A 406 3.77 4.87 12.57
C ALA A 406 4.44 5.44 11.32
N PHE A 407 4.75 4.59 10.35
CA PHE A 407 5.13 5.04 9.02
C PHE A 407 3.92 4.97 8.10
N ALA A 408 3.43 6.11 7.63
CA ALA A 408 2.33 6.16 6.68
C ALA A 408 2.89 6.11 5.24
N PRO A 409 2.34 5.26 4.36
CA PRO A 409 2.68 5.28 2.94
C PRO A 409 2.34 6.65 2.31
N ASP A 410 3.02 7.01 1.22
CA ASP A 410 2.72 8.26 0.54
C ASP A 410 1.32 8.14 -0.10
N PRO A 411 0.39 9.09 0.12
CA PRO A 411 -0.94 9.06 -0.51
C PRO A 411 -0.88 8.99 -2.04
N LYS A 412 0.24 9.38 -2.67
CA LYS A 412 0.46 9.19 -4.11
C LYS A 412 0.71 7.72 -4.46
N THR A 413 1.49 7.00 -3.64
CA THR A 413 1.77 5.56 -3.82
C THR A 413 0.60 4.66 -3.43
N MET A 414 -0.30 5.11 -2.56
CA MET A 414 -1.55 4.39 -2.26
C MET A 414 -2.48 4.35 -3.48
N LYS A 415 -2.56 5.44 -4.26
CA LYS A 415 -3.33 5.43 -5.51
C LYS A 415 -2.79 4.41 -6.50
N ASP A 416 -1.46 4.28 -6.63
CA ASP A 416 -0.86 3.31 -7.54
C ASP A 416 -1.04 1.86 -7.04
N ARG A 417 -0.98 1.62 -5.72
CA ARG A 417 -1.29 0.29 -5.14
C ARG A 417 -2.74 -0.15 -5.32
N ASP A 418 -3.69 0.77 -5.19
CA ASP A 418 -5.11 0.48 -5.46
C ASP A 418 -5.34 0.09 -6.94
N TYR A 419 -4.46 0.52 -7.87
CA TYR A 419 -4.50 0.09 -9.28
C TYR A 419 -3.75 -1.22 -9.54
N ASP A 420 -2.70 -1.51 -8.76
CA ASP A 420 -1.88 -2.73 -8.88
C ASP A 420 -2.53 -3.96 -8.20
N ASP A 421 -3.30 -3.78 -7.12
CA ASP A 421 -4.01 -4.87 -6.42
C ASP A 421 -5.25 -5.40 -7.17
N GLU A 422 -5.60 -4.78 -8.30
CA GLU A 422 -6.58 -5.39 -9.20
C GLU A 422 -5.93 -6.43 -10.16
N PHE A 423 -4.59 -6.55 -10.32
CA PHE A 423 -3.92 -7.31 -11.42
C PHE A 423 -3.66 -8.80 -11.13
#